data_AF-A0A7J6I030-F1
#
_entry.id   AF-A0A7J6I030-F1
#
_cell.length_a   1.000
_cell.length_b   1.000
_cell.length_c   1.000
_cell.angle_alpha   90.00
_cell.angle_beta   90.00
_cell.angle_gamma   90.00
#
_symmetry.space_group_name_H-M   'P 1'
#
loop_
_entity.id
_entity.type
_entity.pdbx_description
1 polymer ?
#
loop_
_entity_poly.entity_id
_entity_poly.type
_entity_poly.pdbx_seq_one_letter_code
_entity_poly.pdbx_strand_id
1 'polypeptide(L)' 'MFLQTYLALLIVETGNSLGAGGDIRVYLEKLSAVEDVEKFVEENPFGQMPISESNESWGFYFKVMSAMYSLPRSI' A
#
# COMPACT_ATOMS: atom_id res chain seq x y z
N MET A 1 11.11 -11.47 0.68
CA MET A 1 9.87 -11.57 1.47
C MET A 1 9.49 -10.20 2.06
N PHE A 2 9.48 -9.15 1.22
CA PHE A 2 9.03 -7.79 1.60
C PHE A 2 7.87 -7.34 0.69
N LEU A 3 7.81 -7.84 -0.55
CA LEU A 3 6.75 -7.56 -1.52
C LEU A 3 5.36 -8.08 -1.11
N GLN A 4 5.28 -9.25 -0.45
CA GLN A 4 3.99 -9.82 -0.03
C GLN A 4 3.29 -8.95 1.03
N THR A 5 4.07 -8.33 1.92
CA THR A 5 3.56 -7.51 3.02
C THR A 5 3.04 -6.16 2.53
N TYR A 6 3.69 -5.56 1.52
CA TYR A 6 3.23 -4.31 0.91
C TYR A 6 1.97 -4.48 0.05
N LEU A 7 1.87 -5.56 -0.72
CA LEU A 7 0.66 -5.90 -1.49
C LEU A 7 -0.55 -6.12 -0.58
N ALA A 8 -0.39 -6.83 0.54
CA ALA A 8 -1.48 -7.07 1.49
C ALA A 8 -1.95 -5.79 2.21
N LEU A 9 -1.04 -4.87 2.53
CA LEU A 9 -1.37 -3.57 3.12
C LEU A 9 -2.12 -2.64 2.15
N LEU A 10 -1.79 -2.68 0.85
CA LEU A 10 -2.49 -1.90 -0.18
C LEU A 10 -3.93 -2.40 -0.45
N ILE A 11 -4.20 -3.69 -0.19
CA ILE A 11 -5.48 -4.35 -0.49
C ILE A 11 -6.55 -4.12 0.59
N VAL A 12 -6.17 -3.86 1.85
CA VAL A 12 -7.11 -3.90 2.99
C VAL A 12 -7.98 -2.64 3.15
N GLU A 13 -7.71 -1.54 2.45
CA GLU A 13 -8.34 -0.24 2.76
C GLU A 13 -9.32 0.31 1.71
N THR A 14 -10.21 -0.48 1.10
CA THR A 14 -11.31 0.11 0.29
C THR A 14 -12.64 -0.65 0.35
N GLY A 15 -13.48 -0.31 1.32
CA GLY A 15 -14.81 -0.90 1.55
C GLY A 15 -15.89 -0.65 0.48
N ASN A 16 -15.56 -0.08 -0.68
CA ASN A 16 -16.53 0.11 -1.78
C ASN A 16 -15.94 0.01 -3.21
N SER A 17 -14.62 -0.25 -3.36
CA SER A 17 -13.94 -0.26 -4.67
C SER A 17 -13.81 -1.68 -5.27
N LEU A 18 -14.20 -2.72 -4.52
CA LEU A 18 -14.03 -4.13 -4.93
C LEU A 18 -15.13 -4.65 -5.89
N GLY A 19 -16.11 -3.83 -6.25
CA GLY A 19 -17.15 -4.18 -7.22
C GLY A 19 -16.58 -4.38 -8.64
N ALA A 20 -17.35 -5.03 -9.53
CA ALA A 20 -16.96 -5.14 -10.94
C ALA A 20 -16.79 -3.74 -11.55
N GLY A 21 -15.61 -3.47 -12.12
CA GLY A 21 -15.25 -2.15 -12.67
C GLY A 21 -14.80 -1.11 -11.64
N GLY A 22 -14.63 -1.47 -10.37
CA GLY A 22 -14.07 -0.57 -9.38
C GLY A 22 -12.57 -0.33 -9.58
N ASP A 23 -12.11 0.88 -9.24
CA ASP A 23 -10.77 1.37 -9.60
C ASP A 23 -9.65 0.48 -9.06
N ILE A 24 -9.81 -0.09 -7.86
CA ILE A 24 -8.80 -1.00 -7.29
C ILE A 24 -8.76 -2.33 -8.04
N ARG A 25 -9.91 -2.85 -8.47
CA ARG A 25 -9.97 -4.10 -9.24
C ARG A 25 -9.32 -3.92 -10.60
N VAL A 26 -9.62 -2.82 -11.29
CA VAL A 26 -9.00 -2.50 -12.59
C VAL A 26 -7.49 -2.31 -12.44
N TYR A 27 -7.04 -1.64 -11.37
CA TYR A 27 -5.63 -1.48 -11.06
C TYR A 27 -4.94 -2.83 -10.84
N LEU A 28 -5.54 -3.72 -10.03
CA LEU A 28 -5.00 -5.06 -9.75
C LEU A 28 -5.01 -5.97 -10.98
N GLU A 29 -6.03 -5.89 -11.83
CA GLU A 29 -6.09 -6.62 -13.10
C GLU A 29 -4.93 -6.21 -14.01
N LYS A 30 -4.64 -4.91 -14.15
CA LYS A 30 -3.48 -4.41 -14.90
C LYS A 30 -2.15 -4.81 -14.27
N LEU A 31 -2.03 -4.68 -12.94
CA LEU A 31 -0.85 -5.06 -12.18
C LEU A 31 -0.52 -6.56 -12.33
N SER A 32 -1.55 -7.41 -12.42
CA SER A 32 -1.38 -8.86 -12.60
C SER A 32 -0.89 -9.27 -13.99
N ALA A 33 -1.02 -8.39 -14.98
CA ALA A 33 -0.70 -8.66 -16.38
C ALA A 33 0.69 -8.17 -16.79
N VAL A 34 1.39 -7.43 -15.93
CA VAL A 34 2.72 -6.89 -16.20
C VAL A 34 3.82 -7.79 -15.64
N GLU A 35 4.93 -7.90 -16.36
CA GLU A 35 6.11 -8.64 -15.92
C GLU A 35 6.89 -7.85 -14.85
N ASP A 36 7.01 -6.54 -15.05
CA ASP A 36 7.69 -5.63 -14.12
C ASP A 36 6.67 -4.87 -13.27
N VAL A 37 6.30 -5.50 -12.15
CA VAL A 37 5.34 -4.98 -11.18
C VAL A 37 5.86 -3.69 -10.53
N GLU A 38 7.16 -3.60 -10.26
CA GLU A 38 7.77 -2.46 -9.57
C GLU A 38 7.66 -1.20 -10.44
N LYS A 39 8.11 -1.30 -11.69
CA LYS A 39 8.00 -0.20 -12.65
C LYS A 39 6.55 0.23 -12.89
N PHE A 40 5.62 -0.72 -12.98
CA PHE A 40 4.21 -0.37 -13.18
C PHE A 40 3.64 0.44 -12.01
N VAL A 41 3.98 0.08 -10.76
CA VAL A 41 3.53 0.81 -9.57
C VAL A 41 4.14 2.21 -9.51
N GLU A 42 5.40 2.37 -9.91
CA GLU A 42 6.05 3.68 -10.02
C GLU A 42 5.35 4.59 -11.05
N GLU A 43 5.03 4.06 -12.22
CA GLU A 43 4.38 4.80 -13.30
C GLU A 43 2.88 5.03 -13.06
N ASN A 44 2.23 4.17 -12.27
CA ASN A 44 0.79 4.20 -12.01
C ASN A 44 0.53 4.16 -10.49
N PRO A 45 0.90 5.20 -9.72
CA PRO A 45 0.65 5.21 -8.29
C PRO A 45 -0.86 5.14 -8.01
N PHE A 46 -1.27 4.17 -7.22
CA PHE A 46 -2.67 4.00 -6.81
C PHE A 46 -2.79 4.10 -5.29
N GLY A 47 -3.80 4.84 -4.83
CA GLY A 47 -4.01 5.14 -3.41
C GLY A 47 -3.38 6.46 -2.98
N GLN A 48 -3.12 6.59 -1.68
CA GLN A 48 -2.53 7.80 -1.12
C GLN A 48 -1.02 7.85 -1.38
N MET A 49 -0.49 9.06 -1.56
CA MET A 49 0.96 9.27 -1.67
C MET A 49 1.69 8.72 -0.43
N PRO A 50 2.96 8.31 -0.57
CA PRO A 50 3.77 7.92 0.57
C PRO A 50 3.73 8.98 1.66
N ILE A 51 3.44 8.55 2.88
CA ILE A 51 3.50 9.43 4.04
C ILE A 51 4.96 9.86 4.23
N SER A 52 5.20 11.16 4.15
CA SER A 52 6.51 11.79 4.37
C SER A 52 6.52 12.60 5.67
N GLU A 53 7.72 12.99 6.13
CA GLU A 53 7.88 13.86 7.30
C GLU A 53 7.26 15.25 7.12
N SER A 54 7.05 15.66 5.87
CA SER A 54 6.38 16.92 5.53
C SER A 54 4.86 16.87 5.70
N ASN A 55 4.29 15.70 5.99
CA ASN A 55 2.86 15.57 6.24
C ASN A 55 2.50 16.20 7.61
N GLU A 56 1.44 16.99 7.67
CA GLU A 56 0.99 17.65 8.91
C GLU A 56 0.69 16.66 10.04
N SER A 57 0.33 15.41 9.69
CA SER A 57 0.07 14.32 10.63
C SER A 57 1.31 13.45 10.91
N TRP A 58 2.51 13.86 10.51
CA TRP A 58 3.73 13.05 10.68
C TRP A 58 3.95 12.58 12.12
N GLY A 59 3.71 13.46 13.11
CA GLY A 59 3.84 13.09 14.53
C GLY A 59 2.93 11.95 14.98
N PHE A 60 1.77 11.77 14.33
CA PHE A 60 0.91 10.61 14.55
C PHE A 60 1.50 9.35 13.89
N TYR A 61 1.86 9.43 12.61
CA TYR A 61 2.44 8.31 11.86
C TYR A 61 3.75 7.79 12.46
N PHE A 62 4.63 8.69 12.90
CA PHE A 62 5.89 8.35 13.55
C PHE A 62 5.69 7.52 14.83
N LYS A 63 4.66 7.83 15.63
CA LYS A 63 4.32 7.06 16.84
C LYS A 63 3.88 5.64 16.50
N VAL A 64 3.02 5.50 15.49
CA VAL A 64 2.56 4.19 15.01
C VAL A 64 3.72 3.36 14.47
N MET A 65 4.56 3.95 13.63
CA MET A 65 5.75 3.27 13.10
C MET A 65 6.69 2.83 14.21
N SER A 66 7.01 3.72 15.15
CA SER A 66 7.88 3.41 16.30
C SER A 66 7.32 2.25 17.12
N ALA A 67 6.00 2.23 17.37
CA ALA A 67 5.34 1.12 18.05
C ALA A 67 5.47 -0.19 17.25
N MET A 68 5.21 -0.17 15.95
CA MET A 68 5.31 -1.34 15.07
C MET A 68 6.73 -1.93 15.03
N TYR A 69 7.76 -1.10 14.96
CA TYR A 69 9.16 -1.56 14.94
C TYR A 69 9.70 -1.95 16.33
N SER A 70 9.04 -1.49 17.41
CA SER A 70 9.37 -1.89 18.78
C SER A 70 8.77 -3.24 19.19
N LEU A 71 7.80 -3.76 18.44
CA LEU A 71 7.24 -5.09 18.69
C LEU A 71 8.25 -6.17 18.19
N PRO A 72 8.62 -7.15 19.04
CA PRO A 72 9.32 -8.32 18.53
C PRO A 72 8.39 -9.00 17.52
N ARG A 73 8.87 -9.24 16.29
CA ARG A 73 8.12 -10.03 15.32
C ARG A 73 7.96 -11.45 15.86
N SER A 74 6.87 -11.73 16.56
CA SER A 74 6.40 -13.08 16.77
C SER A 74 5.90 -13.60 15.43
N ILE A 75 6.63 -14.60 14.92
CA ILE A 75 6.40 -15.35 13.67
C ILE A 75 5.11 -16.17 13.78
#